data_AF-A0A516TP17-F1
#
_entry.id   AF-A0A516TP17-F1
#
_cell.length_a   1.000
_cell.length_b   1.000
_cell.length_c   1.000
_cell.angle_alpha   90.00
_cell.angle_beta   90.00
_cell.angle_gamma   90.00
#
_symmetry.space_group_name_H-M   'P 1'
#
loop_
_entity.id
_entity.type
_entity.pdbx_description
1 polymer ?
#
loop_
_entity_poly.entity_id
_entity_poly.type
_entity_poly.pdbx_seq_one_letter_code
_entity_poly.pdbx_strand_id
1 'polypeptide(L)'
;MSEFIDLDKLIASLPDIKLLDPDFLKVAVRIENLRQLKQLTELFFSYPKIPWSLMGIGEFSHLSRIVLSALGSRLVYGYIDKPAALGQPSVLDLKENFQRLGIIAKNQSLPQAL
;
A
#
# COMPACT_ATOMS: atom_id res chain seq x y z
N MET A 1 -4.24 1.68 -23.79
CA MET A 1 -3.44 2.53 -22.91
C MET A 1 -3.36 1.87 -21.54
N SER A 2 -2.24 1.23 -21.21
CA SER A 2 -2.00 0.75 -19.84
C SER A 2 -0.67 1.34 -19.38
N GLU A 3 -0.73 2.54 -18.82
CA GLU A 3 0.41 3.23 -18.21
C GLU A 3 0.75 2.59 -16.86
N PHE A 4 1.05 1.29 -16.87
CA PHE A 4 1.62 0.64 -15.70
C PHE A 4 3.14 0.64 -15.85
N ILE A 5 3.81 1.12 -14.81
CA ILE A 5 5.27 1.02 -14.69
C ILE A 5 5.64 -0.46 -14.72
N ASP A 6 6.60 -0.77 -15.59
CA ASP A 6 7.29 -2.06 -15.62
C ASP A 6 8.16 -2.18 -14.37
N LEU A 7 8.00 -3.27 -13.62
CA LEU A 7 8.70 -3.48 -12.35
C LEU A 7 10.22 -3.53 -12.54
N ASP A 8 10.71 -4.11 -13.64
CA ASP A 8 12.15 -4.19 -13.92
C ASP A 8 12.71 -2.81 -14.23
N LYS A 9 11.95 -1.98 -14.95
CA LYS A 9 12.33 -0.58 -15.20
C LYS A 9 12.34 0.25 -13.91
N LEU A 10 11.39 0.02 -13.00
CA LEU A 10 11.40 0.65 -11.69
C LEU A 10 12.64 0.24 -10.89
N ILE A 11 12.96 -1.05 -10.86
CA ILE A 11 14.14 -1.56 -10.15
C ILE A 11 15.42 -0.94 -10.71
N ALA A 12 15.53 -0.87 -12.04
CA ALA A 12 16.67 -0.26 -12.72
C ALA A 12 16.84 1.24 -12.40
N SER A 13 15.75 1.97 -12.13
CA SER A 13 15.79 3.40 -11.80
C SER A 13 15.94 3.72 -10.31
N LEU A 14 15.90 2.71 -9.41
CA LEU A 14 16.05 2.94 -7.97
C LEU A 14 17.33 3.68 -7.57
N PRO A 15 18.51 3.44 -8.18
CA PRO A 15 19.71 4.21 -7.87
C PRO A 15 19.51 5.72 -8.08
N ASP A 16 18.92 6.10 -9.21
CA ASP A 16 18.68 7.51 -9.57
C ASP A 16 17.59 8.13 -8.70
N ILE A 17 16.50 7.40 -8.44
CA ILE A 17 15.43 7.85 -7.55
C ILE A 17 15.95 8.12 -6.13
N LYS A 18 16.89 7.30 -5.63
CA LYS A 18 17.51 7.51 -4.31
C LYS A 18 18.30 8.80 -4.24
N LEU A 19 18.88 9.27 -5.35
CA LEU A 19 19.61 10.55 -5.38
C LEU A 19 18.68 11.76 -5.19
N LEU A 20 17.37 11.59 -5.41
CA LEU A 20 16.36 12.61 -5.15
C LEU A 20 15.99 12.74 -3.67
N ASP A 21 16.48 11.83 -2.82
CA ASP A 21 16.19 11.74 -1.38
C ASP A 21 14.69 11.88 -1.03
N PRO A 22 13.82 11.05 -1.62
CA PRO A 22 12.37 11.19 -1.40
C PRO A 22 11.99 10.72 0.00
N ASP A 23 11.10 11.46 0.68
CA ASP A 23 10.50 11.01 1.95
C ASP A 23 9.74 9.69 1.81
N PHE A 24 9.11 9.47 0.65
CA PHE A 24 8.37 8.27 0.30
C PHE A 24 8.47 7.95 -1.19
N LEU A 25 8.60 6.66 -1.53
CA LEU A 25 8.49 6.18 -2.92
C LEU A 25 7.17 5.44 -3.10
N LYS A 26 6.22 6.07 -3.80
CA LYS A 26 4.89 5.51 -4.05
C LYS A 26 4.84 4.70 -5.34
N VAL A 27 4.40 3.45 -5.23
CA VAL A 27 4.21 2.57 -6.39
C VAL A 27 2.88 1.84 -6.25
N ALA A 28 2.06 1.94 -7.31
CA ALA A 28 0.83 1.18 -7.45
C ALA A 28 0.97 0.24 -8.65
N VAL A 29 0.85 -1.07 -8.41
CA VAL A 29 1.01 -2.10 -9.44
C VAL A 29 -0.30 -2.86 -9.61
N ARG A 30 -0.63 -3.30 -10.82
CA ARG A 30 -1.77 -4.18 -11.05
C ARG A 30 -1.47 -5.57 -10.47
N ILE A 31 -2.39 -6.09 -9.65
CA ILE A 31 -2.28 -7.40 -9.02
C ILE A 31 -3.59 -8.16 -9.23
N GLU A 32 -3.49 -9.22 -10.01
CA GLU A 32 -4.59 -10.09 -10.45
C GLU A 32 -4.47 -11.51 -9.89
N ASN A 33 -3.39 -11.80 -9.14
CA ASN A 33 -3.23 -13.06 -8.43
C ASN A 33 -2.27 -12.94 -7.24
N LEU A 34 -2.31 -13.93 -6.35
CA LEU A 34 -1.44 -13.99 -5.16
C LEU A 34 0.06 -14.08 -5.48
N ARG A 35 0.45 -14.62 -6.65
CA ARG A 35 1.86 -14.67 -7.08
C ARG A 35 2.42 -13.25 -7.29
N GLN A 36 1.64 -12.37 -7.90
CA GLN A 36 2.03 -10.97 -8.09
C GLN A 36 2.11 -10.21 -6.75
N LEU A 37 1.21 -10.50 -5.80
CA LEU A 37 1.33 -9.95 -4.45
C LEU A 37 2.60 -10.43 -3.76
N LYS A 38 2.96 -11.72 -3.90
CA LYS A 38 4.22 -12.26 -3.39
C LYS A 38 5.43 -11.53 -3.98
N GLN A 39 5.46 -11.29 -5.29
CA GLN A 39 6.55 -10.56 -5.95
C GLN A 39 6.68 -9.12 -5.42
N LEU A 40 5.56 -8.43 -5.20
CA LEU A 40 5.58 -7.08 -4.64
C LEU A 40 6.08 -7.06 -3.19
N THR A 41 5.76 -8.10 -2.41
CA THR A 41 6.30 -8.30 -1.07
C THR A 41 7.80 -8.62 -1.10
N GLU A 42 8.27 -9.42 -2.06
CA GLU A 42 9.70 -9.70 -2.26
C GLU A 42 10.48 -8.42 -2.63
N LEU A 43 9.89 -7.54 -3.45
CA LEU A 43 10.46 -6.22 -3.76
C LEU A 43 10.63 -5.38 -2.48
N PHE A 44 9.59 -5.32 -1.65
CA PHE A 44 9.62 -4.58 -0.38
C PHE A 44 10.81 -5.03 0.48
N PHE A 45 11.00 -6.33 0.65
CA PHE A 45 12.08 -6.89 1.45
C PHE A 45 13.46 -6.80 0.80
N SER A 46 13.54 -6.76 -0.53
CA SER A 46 14.81 -6.60 -1.25
C SER A 46 15.40 -5.19 -1.11
N TYR A 47 14.55 -4.20 -0.81
CA TYR A 47 14.95 -2.81 -0.67
C TYR A 47 14.42 -2.19 0.64
N PRO A 48 14.82 -2.70 1.82
CA PRO A 48 14.20 -2.34 3.10
C PRO A 48 14.49 -0.90 3.55
N LYS A 49 15.51 -0.26 2.96
CA LYS A 49 15.88 1.13 3.25
C LYS A 49 15.04 2.14 2.46
N ILE A 50 14.31 1.70 1.43
CA ILE A 50 13.46 2.61 0.66
C ILE A 50 12.19 2.90 1.47
N PRO A 51 11.77 4.16 1.56
CA PRO A 51 10.54 4.55 2.26
C PRO A 51 9.29 4.20 1.45
N TRP A 52 9.01 2.91 1.32
CA TRP A 52 7.98 2.39 0.44
C TRP A 52 6.56 2.84 0.79
N SER A 53 5.80 3.22 -0.25
CA SER A 53 4.34 3.31 -0.27
C SER A 53 3.83 2.40 -1.40
N LEU A 54 3.84 1.09 -1.15
CA LEU A 54 3.43 0.05 -2.11
C LEU A 54 1.97 -0.33 -1.93
N MET A 55 1.26 -0.53 -3.05
CA MET A 55 -0.08 -1.10 -3.07
C MET A 55 -0.40 -1.77 -4.41
N GLY A 56 -1.33 -2.73 -4.37
CA GLY A 56 -1.95 -3.28 -5.56
C GLY A 56 -3.17 -2.49 -6.02
N ILE A 57 -3.46 -2.53 -7.30
CA ILE A 57 -4.78 -2.21 -7.87
C ILE A 57 -5.36 -3.45 -8.57
N GLY A 58 -6.67 -3.46 -8.83
CA GLY A 58 -7.35 -4.61 -9.43
C GLY A 58 -7.98 -5.53 -8.38
N GLU A 59 -8.13 -6.81 -8.69
CA GLU A 59 -8.82 -7.79 -7.85
C GLU A 59 -8.21 -7.90 -6.44
N PHE A 60 -6.88 -7.86 -6.33
CA PHE A 60 -6.16 -7.96 -5.06
C PHE A 60 -5.84 -6.59 -4.42
N SER A 61 -6.53 -5.53 -4.85
CA SER A 61 -6.33 -4.16 -4.34
C SER A 61 -6.57 -4.02 -2.84
N HIS A 62 -7.61 -4.66 -2.31
CA HIS A 62 -7.90 -4.65 -0.87
C HIS A 62 -6.83 -5.42 -0.09
N LEU A 63 -6.60 -6.69 -0.43
CA LEU A 63 -5.65 -7.55 0.28
C LEU A 63 -4.23 -6.97 0.29
N SER A 64 -3.76 -6.47 -0.86
CA SER A 64 -2.42 -5.87 -0.97
C SER A 64 -2.24 -4.65 -0.06
N ARG A 65 -3.25 -3.78 0.06
CA ARG A 65 -3.22 -2.63 1.00
C ARG A 65 -3.09 -3.09 2.44
N ILE A 66 -3.78 -4.16 2.83
CA ILE A 66 -3.69 -4.70 4.19
C ILE A 66 -2.31 -5.31 4.44
N VAL A 67 -1.91 -6.26 3.59
CA VAL A 67 -0.67 -7.03 3.76
C VAL A 67 0.54 -6.10 3.73
N LEU A 68 0.65 -5.21 2.76
CA LEU A 68 1.83 -4.35 2.63
C LEU A 68 1.90 -3.31 3.76
N SER A 69 0.75 -2.81 4.25
CA SER A 69 0.75 -1.93 5.43
C SER A 69 1.23 -2.67 6.67
N ALA A 70 0.79 -3.92 6.87
CA ALA A 70 1.25 -4.76 7.98
C ALA A 70 2.76 -5.02 7.93
N LEU A 71 3.35 -5.06 6.72
CA LEU A 71 4.78 -5.24 6.52
C LEU A 71 5.60 -3.95 6.67
N GLY A 72 4.95 -2.78 6.77
CA GLY A 72 5.62 -1.49 6.96
C GLY A 72 5.62 -0.55 5.75
N SER A 73 4.82 -0.83 4.71
CA SER A 73 4.49 0.17 3.69
C SER A 73 3.81 1.37 4.36
N ARG A 74 4.34 2.57 4.14
CA ARG A 74 4.11 3.72 5.03
C ARG A 74 2.84 4.51 4.72
N LEU A 75 2.40 4.50 3.46
CA LEU A 75 1.19 5.19 3.03
C LEU A 75 0.25 4.23 2.30
N VAL A 76 -1.03 4.30 2.68
CA VAL A 76 -2.09 3.48 2.15
C VAL A 76 -3.35 4.33 1.96
N TYR A 77 -4.09 4.09 0.88
CA TYR A 77 -5.17 4.96 0.44
C TYR A 77 -6.50 4.19 0.38
N GLY A 78 -7.49 4.67 1.12
CA GLY A 78 -8.89 4.28 1.00
C GLY A 78 -9.75 5.45 0.50
N TYR A 79 -11.00 5.18 0.12
CA TYR A 79 -11.94 6.24 -0.27
C TYR A 79 -12.84 6.68 0.90
N ILE A 80 -13.36 7.92 0.81
CA ILE A 80 -14.37 8.45 1.75
C ILE A 80 -15.77 8.36 1.15
N ASP A 81 -15.95 8.94 -0.04
CA ASP A 81 -17.24 8.97 -0.73
C ASP A 81 -17.34 7.86 -1.79
N LYS A 82 -16.49 7.95 -2.83
CA LYS A 82 -16.43 6.97 -3.93
C LYS A 82 -15.01 6.47 -4.20
N PRO A 83 -14.84 5.20 -4.60
CA PRO A 83 -13.53 4.64 -4.95
C PRO A 83 -12.93 5.34 -6.17
N ALA A 84 -11.62 5.61 -6.13
CA ALA A 84 -10.86 6.11 -7.27
C ALA A 84 -10.32 4.97 -8.16
N ALA A 85 -10.33 3.74 -7.67
CA ALA A 85 -9.93 2.54 -8.40
C ALA A 85 -10.83 1.35 -8.05
N LEU A 86 -11.01 0.44 -9.01
CA LEU A 86 -11.79 -0.79 -8.79
C LEU A 86 -11.20 -1.60 -7.62
N GLY A 87 -12.06 -1.98 -6.68
CA GLY A 87 -11.71 -2.74 -5.48
C GLY A 87 -11.01 -1.93 -4.38
N GLN A 88 -10.80 -0.61 -4.58
CA GLN A 88 -10.24 0.23 -3.52
C GLN A 88 -11.16 0.21 -2.29
N PRO A 89 -10.65 -0.16 -1.10
CA PRO A 89 -11.46 -0.19 0.12
C PRO A 89 -11.76 1.22 0.63
N SER A 90 -12.81 1.35 1.45
CA SER A 90 -13.05 2.61 2.16
C SER A 90 -11.96 2.86 3.20
N VAL A 91 -11.80 4.10 3.64
CA VAL A 91 -10.91 4.43 4.77
C VAL A 91 -11.36 3.76 6.07
N LEU A 92 -12.65 3.54 6.25
CA LEU A 92 -13.21 2.86 7.42
C LEU A 92 -12.84 1.37 7.43
N ASP A 93 -12.97 0.71 6.28
CA ASP A 93 -12.58 -0.71 6.13
C ASP A 93 -11.09 -0.90 6.45
N LEU A 94 -10.22 -0.03 5.93
CA LEU A 94 -8.79 -0.09 6.21
C LEU A 94 -8.51 0.10 7.71
N LYS A 95 -9.14 1.11 8.34
CA LYS A 95 -9.00 1.36 9.77
C LYS A 95 -9.39 0.15 10.60
N GLU A 96 -10.53 -0.47 10.32
CA GLU A 96 -10.97 -1.67 11.05
C GLU A 96 -10.00 -2.84 10.89
N ASN A 97 -9.52 -3.10 9.67
CA ASN A 97 -8.56 -4.16 9.42
C ASN A 97 -7.24 -3.90 10.13
N PHE A 98 -6.75 -2.66 10.14
CA PHE A 98 -5.53 -2.29 10.85
C PHE A 98 -5.66 -2.42 12.36
N GLN A 99 -6.83 -2.13 12.92
CA GLN A 99 -7.12 -2.37 14.34
C GLN A 99 -7.15 -3.86 14.67
N ARG A 100 -7.78 -4.69 13.81
CA ARG A 100 -7.83 -6.15 13.99
C ARG A 100 -6.45 -6.79 13.94
N LEU A 101 -5.56 -6.27 13.09
CA LEU A 101 -4.18 -6.74 12.96
C LEU A 101 -3.21 -6.11 13.98
N GLY A 102 -3.68 -5.19 14.83
CA GLY A 102 -2.82 -4.50 15.81
C GLY A 102 -1.81 -3.52 15.18
N ILE A 103 -1.99 -3.16 13.90
CA ILE A 103 -1.15 -2.15 13.22
C ILE A 103 -1.40 -0.76 13.81
N ILE A 104 -2.65 -0.46 14.15
CA ILE A 104 -3.04 0.75 14.86
C ILE A 104 -3.86 0.39 16.09
N ALA A 105 -3.78 1.22 17.13
CA ALA A 105 -4.57 1.01 18.34
C ALA A 105 -6.07 1.09 18.03
N LYS A 106 -6.85 0.28 18.73
CA LYS A 106 -8.30 0.48 18.81
C LYS A 106 -8.51 1.70 19.68
N ASN A 107 -8.89 2.84 19.09
CA ASN A 107 -9.27 4.00 19.89
C ASN A 107 -10.39 3.55 20.84
N GLN A 108 -10.17 3.69 22.15
CA GLN A 108 -11.29 3.78 23.08
C GLN A 108 -12.14 4.96 22.60
N SER A 109 -13.45 4.76 22.53
CA SER A 109 -14.41 5.81 22.19
C SER A 109 -14.01 7.11 22.91
N LEU A 110 -13.88 8.21 22.17
CA LEU A 110 -13.80 9.54 22.78
C LEU A 110 -14.93 9.62 23.82
N PRO A 111 -14.65 10.01 25.07
CA PRO A 111 -15.70 10.16 26.06
C PRO A 111 -16.78 11.06 25.46
N GLN A 112 -18.02 10.58 25.49
CA GLN A 112 -19.16 11.39 25.10
C GLN A 112 -19.09 12.66 25.96
N ALA A 113 -18.97 13.81 25.30
CA ALA A 113 -19.08 15.09 25.98
C ALA A 113 -20.45 15.11 26.68
N LEU A 114 -20.41 15.21 28.01
CA LEU A 114 -21.57 15.39 28.88
C LEU A 114 -22.23 16.74 28.60
#